data_AF-A0A670K866-F1
#
_entry.id   AF-A0A670K866-F1
#
_cell.length_a   1.000
_cell.length_b   1.000
_cell.length_c   1.000
_cell.angle_alpha   90.00
_cell.angle_beta   90.00
_cell.angle_gamma   90.00
#
_symmetry.space_group_name_H-M   'P 1'
#
loop_
_entity.id
_entity.type
_entity.pdbx_description
1 polymer ?
#
loop_
_entity_poly.entity_id
_entity_poly.type
_entity_poly.pdbx_seq_one_letter_code
_entity_poly.pdbx_strand_id
1 'polypeptide(L)'
;MQLEYSHNLIVILYVGEKHARNGECLNSPHPLITVLENRPDCWPALLPQLTAFFQQCPESAENSCVSVMRPFLRYLYCEPCQLREHAELRMALLGVLLQPCGPRDKEKPCALERHLLQLLCDLVPHYQLKDLPQVTEKLLFLEQLVRSLQRHPAFWKAQLRQLCLQLLCICEVCLQVTGECSSVICLLEENAELLKEGFPSEMAVIGLGLLLLQAPASQQKPILKLAIKLLSCSETKMTLAVAPLLAMPALQILSSSAVQGCSMEEDGGPTRQQLAINLLEIVQQEKLQEEKMQLASSEPFFPITSAYGSLHTTWRLLGLLRETSSISDWLSSLKSVLPITTQVPAHVFLLLAYLLIQENGDCLRDVLAATTELAKADSSQVPNLIPVLMFKLGTPLEPTLCREILYTLPALGVHKVCVAQILRALQVLGNTPELQAVALRLMTSLWEKQDRVYPELQRFMAMSDMASLSVGKDTQWEKVIAKAASIRDICKQRPYQHGADMLAAISQVLNECTKPDQATPAVLVLQGLHALCQAEVVCIRSTWNALSPKLSCDTRPLILKTLSELFSLVPSLTVNSNEYEVCQMTFRVPSNSTTLCPLAPRDASSSDMWLILSSILGTFL
;
A
#
# COMPACT_ATOMS: atom_id res chain seq x y z
N MET A 1 -19.62 -14.26 -11.28
CA MET A 1 -18.61 -15.06 -11.99
C MET A 1 -17.44 -15.59 -11.15
N GLN A 2 -17.17 -15.09 -9.93
CA GLN A 2 -16.15 -15.67 -9.04
C GLN A 2 -16.68 -16.73 -8.04
N LEU A 3 -17.99 -16.86 -7.87
CA LEU A 3 -18.63 -17.87 -7.00
C LEU A 3 -18.91 -19.21 -7.69
N GLU A 4 -18.92 -19.27 -9.02
CA GLU A 4 -19.10 -20.53 -9.77
C GLU A 4 -17.79 -21.31 -9.94
N TYR A 5 -16.63 -20.65 -9.89
CA TYR A 5 -15.33 -21.32 -9.97
C TYR A 5 -14.94 -22.00 -8.65
N SER A 6 -15.33 -21.45 -7.51
CA SER A 6 -15.11 -22.07 -6.20
C SER A 6 -16.05 -23.25 -5.94
N HIS A 7 -17.30 -23.19 -6.43
CA HIS A 7 -18.20 -24.35 -6.41
C HIS A 7 -17.73 -25.48 -7.33
N ASN A 8 -17.19 -25.17 -8.52
CA ASN A 8 -16.64 -26.21 -9.40
C ASN A 8 -15.33 -26.82 -8.88
N LEU A 9 -14.47 -26.08 -8.16
CA LEU A 9 -13.29 -26.66 -7.51
C LEU A 9 -13.66 -27.54 -6.30
N ILE A 10 -14.66 -27.14 -5.52
CA ILE A 10 -15.14 -27.94 -4.38
C ILE A 10 -15.88 -29.18 -4.88
N VAL A 11 -16.64 -29.10 -5.99
CA VAL A 11 -17.26 -30.28 -6.61
C VAL A 11 -16.21 -31.24 -7.18
N ILE A 12 -15.11 -30.74 -7.76
CA ILE A 12 -14.00 -31.60 -8.23
C ILE A 12 -13.24 -32.24 -7.06
N LEU A 13 -13.07 -31.55 -5.93
CA LEU A 13 -12.40 -32.11 -4.74
C LEU A 13 -13.30 -33.08 -3.95
N TYR A 14 -14.61 -32.82 -3.86
CA TYR A 14 -15.56 -33.70 -3.17
C TYR A 14 -15.95 -34.94 -4.00
N VAL A 15 -15.88 -34.83 -5.33
CA VAL A 15 -15.99 -35.98 -6.25
C VAL A 15 -14.67 -36.77 -6.27
N GLY A 16 -13.53 -36.13 -6.05
CA GLY A 16 -12.21 -36.77 -5.90
C GLY A 16 -12.06 -37.64 -4.65
N GLU A 17 -12.66 -37.28 -3.51
CA GLU A 17 -12.59 -38.12 -2.29
C GLU A 17 -13.46 -39.38 -2.36
N LYS A 18 -14.54 -39.38 -3.17
CA LYS A 18 -15.37 -40.58 -3.40
C LYS A 18 -14.93 -41.42 -4.61
N HIS A 19 -14.28 -40.83 -5.61
CA HIS A 19 -13.72 -41.58 -6.75
C HIS A 19 -12.30 -42.09 -6.55
N ALA A 20 -11.56 -41.63 -5.53
CA ALA A 20 -10.26 -42.20 -5.15
C ALA A 20 -10.32 -43.68 -4.71
N ARG A 21 -11.51 -44.28 -4.58
CA ARG A 21 -11.66 -45.73 -4.35
C ARG A 21 -12.27 -46.53 -5.48
N ASN A 22 -12.90 -45.92 -6.50
CA ASN A 22 -13.47 -46.69 -7.61
C ASN A 22 -13.80 -45.78 -8.81
N GLY A 23 -13.10 -46.03 -9.92
CA GLY A 23 -13.37 -45.51 -11.28
C GLY A 23 -13.03 -44.02 -11.40
N GLU A 24 -11.94 -43.62 -12.05
CA GLU A 24 -11.71 -43.77 -13.49
C GLU A 24 -10.21 -43.93 -13.80
N CYS A 25 -9.72 -45.17 -13.89
CA CYS A 25 -8.45 -45.51 -14.52
C CYS A 25 -8.71 -46.64 -15.53
N LEU A 26 -9.21 -46.30 -16.71
CA LEU A 26 -9.28 -47.22 -17.85
C LEU A 26 -7.92 -47.24 -18.57
N ASN A 27 -6.95 -47.90 -17.92
CA ASN A 27 -5.79 -48.57 -18.50
C ASN A 27 -5.11 -49.32 -17.35
N SER A 28 -4.69 -50.57 -17.57
CA SER A 28 -3.96 -51.35 -16.56
C SER A 28 -2.82 -50.52 -15.98
N PRO A 29 -2.66 -50.45 -14.63
CA PRO A 29 -1.61 -49.66 -14.02
C PRO A 29 -0.27 -50.13 -14.60
N HIS A 30 0.57 -49.17 -14.98
CA HIS A 30 1.89 -49.47 -15.53
C HIS A 30 2.61 -50.43 -14.58
N PRO A 31 3.26 -51.51 -15.05
CA PRO A 31 3.80 -52.56 -14.18
C PRO A 31 4.69 -52.03 -13.04
N LEU A 32 5.50 -51.01 -13.33
CA LEU A 32 6.34 -50.34 -12.33
C LEU A 32 5.56 -49.59 -11.23
N ILE A 33 4.39 -49.04 -11.55
CA ILE A 33 3.51 -48.40 -10.56
C ILE A 33 3.01 -49.48 -9.61
N THR A 34 2.49 -50.59 -10.13
CA THR A 34 2.00 -51.71 -9.32
C THR A 34 3.10 -52.30 -8.45
N VAL A 35 4.33 -52.42 -8.95
CA VAL A 35 5.47 -52.90 -8.16
C VAL A 35 5.81 -51.93 -7.02
N LEU A 36 5.83 -50.62 -7.30
CA LEU A 36 6.17 -49.60 -6.32
C LEU A 36 5.10 -49.46 -5.23
N GLU A 37 3.81 -49.51 -5.59
CA GLU A 37 2.68 -49.46 -4.65
C GLU A 37 2.65 -50.69 -3.71
N ASN A 38 2.99 -51.88 -4.23
CA ASN A 38 2.98 -53.11 -3.42
C ASN A 38 4.25 -53.29 -2.58
N ARG A 39 5.39 -52.73 -3.01
CA ARG A 39 6.71 -52.90 -2.38
C ARG A 39 7.53 -51.59 -2.48
N PRO A 40 7.33 -50.59 -1.60
CA PRO A 40 8.05 -49.33 -1.67
C PRO A 40 9.58 -49.50 -1.52
N ASP A 41 10.03 -50.47 -0.74
CA ASP A 41 11.46 -50.77 -0.50
C ASP A 41 12.21 -51.30 -1.73
N CYS A 42 11.52 -51.62 -2.83
CA CYS A 42 12.17 -52.21 -4.01
C CYS A 42 12.90 -51.19 -4.90
N TRP A 43 12.77 -49.89 -4.60
CA TRP A 43 13.33 -48.82 -5.41
C TRP A 43 14.85 -48.92 -5.67
N PRO A 44 15.72 -49.39 -4.74
CA PRO A 44 17.16 -49.51 -5.00
C PRO A 44 17.48 -50.56 -6.08
N ALA A 45 16.60 -51.56 -6.25
CA ALA A 45 16.73 -52.57 -7.29
C ALA A 45 16.13 -52.11 -8.64
N LEU A 46 15.10 -51.25 -8.60
CA LEU A 46 14.48 -50.67 -9.80
C LEU A 46 15.38 -49.63 -10.46
N LEU A 47 16.07 -48.79 -9.68
CA LEU A 47 16.87 -47.69 -10.20
C LEU A 47 17.95 -48.15 -11.21
N PRO A 48 18.80 -49.18 -10.95
CA PRO A 48 19.77 -49.67 -11.92
C PRO A 48 19.13 -50.18 -13.23
N GLN A 49 17.95 -50.81 -13.13
CA GLN A 49 17.23 -51.30 -14.31
C GLN A 49 16.70 -50.14 -15.17
N LEU A 50 16.16 -49.10 -14.52
CA LEU A 50 15.74 -47.87 -15.19
C LEU A 50 16.93 -47.14 -15.82
N THR A 51 18.07 -47.09 -15.13
CA THR A 51 19.31 -46.53 -15.67
C THR A 51 19.76 -47.26 -16.93
N ALA A 52 19.83 -48.59 -16.88
CA ALA A 52 20.18 -49.39 -18.05
C ALA A 52 19.17 -49.20 -19.20
N PHE A 53 17.88 -49.14 -18.89
CA PHE A 53 16.82 -48.93 -19.88
C PHE A 53 16.97 -47.62 -20.66
N PHE A 54 17.25 -46.50 -19.98
CA PHE A 54 17.44 -45.22 -20.66
C PHE A 54 18.81 -45.11 -21.35
N GLN A 55 19.89 -45.63 -20.76
CA GLN A 55 21.23 -45.53 -21.32
C GLN A 55 21.46 -46.47 -22.52
N GLN A 56 20.79 -47.62 -22.57
CA GLN A 56 20.93 -48.61 -23.65
C GLN A 56 19.82 -48.49 -24.70
N CYS A 57 19.01 -47.42 -24.66
CA CYS A 57 17.93 -47.22 -25.61
C CYS A 57 18.49 -46.99 -27.03
N PRO A 58 18.12 -47.82 -28.03
CA PRO A 58 18.57 -47.61 -29.39
C PRO A 58 17.92 -46.36 -30.00
N GLU A 59 18.66 -45.65 -30.86
CA GLU A 59 18.20 -44.39 -31.49
C GLU A 59 16.83 -44.53 -32.20
N SER A 60 16.56 -45.69 -32.78
CA SER A 60 15.29 -45.98 -33.47
C SER A 60 14.07 -46.11 -32.54
N ALA A 61 14.28 -46.30 -31.23
CA ALA A 61 13.23 -46.54 -30.26
C ALA A 61 13.08 -45.41 -29.22
N GLU A 62 13.84 -44.31 -29.32
CA GLU A 62 13.88 -43.25 -28.31
C GLU A 62 12.51 -42.65 -27.98
N ASN A 63 11.67 -42.39 -28.99
CA ASN A 63 10.32 -41.85 -28.77
C ASN A 63 9.40 -42.89 -28.10
N SER A 64 9.48 -44.15 -28.55
CA SER A 64 8.71 -45.25 -27.97
C SER A 64 9.10 -45.50 -26.51
N CYS A 65 10.39 -45.43 -26.19
CA CYS A 65 10.95 -45.57 -24.84
C CYS A 65 10.32 -44.56 -23.86
N VAL A 66 10.32 -43.27 -24.22
CA VAL A 66 9.69 -42.22 -23.39
C VAL A 66 8.18 -42.39 -23.31
N SER A 67 7.53 -42.79 -24.41
CA SER A 67 6.08 -43.02 -24.43
C SER A 67 5.64 -44.12 -23.46
N VAL A 68 6.38 -45.24 -23.42
CA VAL A 68 6.08 -46.36 -22.51
C VAL A 68 6.31 -45.94 -21.05
N MET A 69 7.36 -45.17 -20.74
CA MET A 69 7.66 -44.73 -19.36
C MET A 69 6.85 -43.53 -18.88
N ARG A 70 6.21 -42.79 -19.79
CA ARG A 70 5.45 -41.57 -19.46
C ARG A 70 4.42 -41.77 -18.33
N PRO A 71 3.58 -42.82 -18.29
CA PRO A 71 2.63 -43.03 -17.20
C PRO A 71 3.31 -43.23 -15.85
N PHE A 72 4.41 -43.99 -15.80
CA PHE A 72 5.18 -44.22 -14.59
C PHE A 72 5.85 -42.94 -14.08
N LEU A 73 6.47 -42.15 -14.96
CA LEU A 73 7.11 -40.89 -14.58
C LEU A 73 6.09 -39.85 -14.10
N ARG A 74 4.91 -39.78 -14.73
CA ARG A 74 3.79 -38.94 -14.25
C ARG A 74 3.33 -39.36 -12.86
N TYR A 75 3.11 -40.65 -12.64
CA TYR A 75 2.75 -41.18 -11.33
C TYR A 75 3.80 -40.80 -10.29
N LEU A 76 5.08 -41.11 -10.56
CA LEU A 76 6.15 -40.94 -9.59
C LEU A 76 6.33 -39.47 -9.17
N TYR A 77 6.38 -38.54 -10.13
CA TYR A 77 6.66 -37.13 -9.83
C TYR A 77 5.43 -36.29 -9.43
N CYS A 78 4.22 -36.70 -9.84
CA CYS A 78 2.97 -35.99 -9.57
C CYS A 78 2.01 -36.78 -8.66
N GLU A 79 2.50 -37.81 -7.95
CA GLU A 79 1.73 -38.62 -7.01
C GLU A 79 0.95 -37.74 -6.02
N PRO A 80 -0.37 -37.94 -5.81
CA PRO A 80 -1.16 -37.13 -4.90
C PRO A 80 -0.72 -37.21 -3.43
N CYS A 81 -0.25 -38.38 -2.99
CA CYS A 81 0.18 -38.64 -1.62
C CYS A 81 1.63 -38.23 -1.34
N GLN A 82 2.42 -37.95 -2.39
CA GLN A 82 3.83 -37.56 -2.34
C GLN A 82 4.63 -38.27 -1.23
N LEU A 83 4.64 -39.60 -1.25
CA LEU A 83 5.26 -40.39 -0.19
C LEU A 83 6.76 -40.06 -0.09
N ARG A 84 7.25 -39.83 1.14
CA ARG A 84 8.67 -39.51 1.39
C ARG A 84 9.60 -40.65 1.02
N GLU A 85 9.11 -41.88 1.11
CA GLU A 85 9.82 -43.12 0.74
C GLU A 85 10.23 -43.13 -0.74
N HIS A 86 9.56 -42.34 -1.58
CA HIS A 86 9.88 -42.22 -3.00
C HIS A 86 10.80 -41.03 -3.33
N ALA A 87 11.15 -40.18 -2.36
CA ALA A 87 11.97 -38.99 -2.61
C ALA A 87 13.37 -39.35 -3.13
N GLU A 88 14.03 -40.36 -2.54
CA GLU A 88 15.34 -40.83 -2.97
C GLU A 88 15.30 -41.40 -4.40
N LEU A 89 14.26 -42.21 -4.70
CA LEU A 89 14.03 -42.72 -6.05
C LEU A 89 13.79 -41.56 -7.05
N ARG A 90 12.94 -40.58 -6.72
CA ARG A 90 12.65 -39.42 -7.56
C ARG A 90 13.91 -38.65 -7.90
N MET A 91 14.75 -38.38 -6.91
CA MET A 91 15.98 -37.60 -7.08
C MET A 91 17.05 -38.38 -7.84
N ALA A 92 17.24 -39.66 -7.52
CA ALA A 92 18.22 -40.49 -8.19
C ALA A 92 17.83 -40.75 -9.65
N LEU A 93 16.54 -41.03 -9.92
CA LEU A 93 16.02 -41.20 -11.27
C LEU A 93 16.09 -39.89 -12.05
N LEU A 94 15.84 -38.73 -11.43
CA LEU A 94 16.00 -37.44 -12.09
C LEU A 94 17.43 -37.25 -12.60
N GLY A 95 18.42 -37.59 -11.77
CA GLY A 95 19.82 -37.57 -12.16
C GLY A 95 20.10 -38.43 -13.39
N VAL A 96 19.52 -39.62 -13.47
CA VAL A 96 19.61 -40.52 -14.63
C VAL A 96 18.94 -39.93 -15.88
N LEU A 97 17.72 -39.40 -15.75
CA LEU A 97 16.94 -38.84 -16.86
C LEU A 97 17.57 -37.59 -17.47
N LEU A 98 18.29 -36.80 -16.66
CA LEU A 98 18.93 -35.55 -17.09
C LEU A 98 20.40 -35.73 -17.51
N GLN A 99 20.94 -36.96 -17.48
CA GLN A 99 22.29 -37.22 -17.98
C GLN A 99 22.39 -36.85 -19.46
N PRO A 100 23.43 -36.09 -19.88
CA PRO A 100 23.59 -35.71 -21.28
C PRO A 100 23.80 -36.95 -22.15
N CYS A 101 22.97 -37.11 -23.20
CA CYS A 101 23.09 -38.20 -24.16
C CYS A 101 23.78 -37.70 -25.44
N GLY A 102 25.13 -37.72 -25.45
CA GLY A 102 25.95 -37.42 -26.63
C GLY A 102 27.00 -36.31 -26.44
N PRO A 103 27.80 -36.00 -27.49
CA PRO A 103 28.83 -34.96 -27.42
C PRO A 103 28.22 -33.55 -27.27
N ARG A 104 28.81 -32.74 -26.40
CA ARG A 104 28.32 -31.39 -26.01
C ARG A 104 28.28 -30.36 -27.14
N ASP A 105 28.89 -30.65 -28.30
CA ASP A 105 29.09 -29.68 -29.39
C ASP A 105 27.90 -29.59 -30.38
N LYS A 106 26.78 -30.29 -30.13
CA LYS A 106 25.59 -30.20 -30.99
C LYS A 106 24.70 -29.04 -30.57
N GLU A 107 24.23 -28.23 -31.53
CA GLU A 107 23.29 -27.12 -31.29
C GLU A 107 21.90 -27.59 -30.79
N LYS A 108 21.58 -28.88 -30.91
CA LYS A 108 20.30 -29.47 -30.54
C LYS A 108 20.49 -30.74 -29.69
N PRO A 109 19.60 -30.98 -28.72
CA PRO A 109 19.61 -32.22 -27.94
C PRO A 109 19.26 -33.42 -28.83
N CYS A 110 19.73 -34.62 -28.43
CA CYS A 110 19.32 -35.89 -29.05
C CYS A 110 17.81 -36.10 -28.89
N ALA A 111 17.21 -37.04 -29.64
CA ALA A 111 15.75 -37.17 -29.60
C ALA A 111 15.29 -37.70 -28.23
N LEU A 112 16.01 -38.63 -27.60
CA LEU A 112 15.72 -39.09 -26.24
C LEU A 112 15.71 -37.95 -25.22
N GLU A 113 16.81 -37.19 -25.12
CA GLU A 113 16.95 -36.04 -24.22
C GLU A 113 15.85 -35.00 -24.50
N ARG A 114 15.50 -34.76 -25.76
CA ARG A 114 14.41 -33.86 -26.14
C ARG A 114 13.05 -34.31 -25.60
N HIS A 115 12.69 -35.57 -25.79
CA HIS A 115 11.39 -36.08 -25.34
C HIS A 115 11.31 -36.18 -23.81
N LEU A 116 12.42 -36.51 -23.15
CA LEU A 116 12.52 -36.52 -21.69
C LEU A 116 12.38 -35.12 -21.11
N LEU A 117 13.15 -34.15 -21.58
CA LEU A 117 13.08 -32.76 -21.10
C LEU A 117 11.70 -32.15 -21.34
N GLN A 118 11.08 -32.40 -22.50
CA GLN A 118 9.72 -31.95 -22.76
C GLN A 118 8.72 -32.59 -21.78
N LEU A 119 8.82 -33.90 -21.55
CA LEU A 119 7.97 -34.58 -20.56
C LEU A 119 8.14 -33.95 -19.17
N LEU A 120 9.37 -33.73 -18.72
CA LEU A 120 9.64 -33.13 -17.41
C LEU A 120 9.11 -31.69 -17.29
N CYS A 121 9.16 -30.90 -18.37
CA CYS A 121 8.54 -29.57 -18.42
C CYS A 121 7.02 -29.66 -18.26
N ASP A 122 6.37 -30.62 -18.91
CA ASP A 122 4.92 -30.83 -18.84
C ASP A 122 4.46 -31.24 -17.43
N LEU A 123 5.34 -31.77 -16.58
CA LEU A 123 5.03 -32.14 -15.19
C LEU A 123 4.96 -30.94 -14.24
N VAL A 124 5.72 -29.87 -14.52
CA VAL A 124 5.90 -28.74 -13.58
C VAL A 124 4.58 -28.13 -13.08
N PRO A 125 3.57 -27.86 -13.94
CA PRO A 125 2.29 -27.29 -13.49
C PRO A 125 1.51 -28.18 -12.52
N HIS A 126 1.82 -29.48 -12.46
CA HIS A 126 1.09 -30.47 -11.66
C HIS A 126 1.72 -30.71 -10.28
N TYR A 127 2.77 -29.95 -9.93
CA TYR A 127 3.42 -30.09 -8.63
C TYR A 127 2.59 -29.49 -7.50
N GLN A 128 2.52 -30.22 -6.39
CA GLN A 128 1.96 -29.73 -5.14
C GLN A 128 3.09 -29.21 -4.25
N LEU A 129 2.90 -28.00 -3.72
CA LEU A 129 3.87 -27.31 -2.86
C LEU A 129 3.18 -26.98 -1.52
N LYS A 130 3.08 -27.96 -0.63
CA LYS A 130 2.35 -27.80 0.65
C LYS A 130 3.27 -27.70 1.86
N ASP A 131 4.35 -28.47 1.89
CA ASP A 131 5.27 -28.55 3.02
C ASP A 131 6.73 -28.28 2.62
N LEU A 132 7.58 -28.08 3.64
CA LEU A 132 8.99 -27.77 3.44
C LEU A 132 9.74 -28.84 2.62
N PRO A 133 9.65 -30.16 2.93
CA PRO A 133 10.29 -31.19 2.11
C PRO A 133 9.86 -31.19 0.64
N GLN A 134 8.57 -31.01 0.36
CA GLN A 134 8.07 -30.96 -1.02
C GLN A 134 8.63 -29.76 -1.77
N VAL A 135 8.63 -28.58 -1.15
CA VAL A 135 9.20 -27.37 -1.74
C VAL A 135 10.69 -27.58 -2.05
N THR A 136 11.47 -28.12 -1.11
CA THR A 136 12.90 -28.40 -1.33
C THR A 136 13.15 -29.38 -2.47
N GLU A 137 12.40 -30.49 -2.50
CA GLU A 137 12.55 -31.50 -3.56
C GLU A 137 12.19 -30.93 -4.94
N LYS A 138 11.08 -30.20 -5.04
CA LYS A 138 10.65 -29.60 -6.31
C LYS A 138 11.56 -28.46 -6.77
N LEU A 139 12.14 -27.69 -5.85
CA LEU A 139 13.15 -26.69 -6.20
C LEU A 139 14.39 -27.33 -6.80
N LEU A 140 14.92 -28.38 -6.17
CA LEU A 140 16.06 -29.12 -6.70
C LEU A 140 15.75 -29.75 -8.06
N PHE A 141 14.53 -30.27 -8.24
CA PHE A 141 14.06 -30.75 -9.54
C PHE A 141 14.11 -29.65 -10.61
N LEU A 142 13.54 -28.48 -10.32
CA LEU A 142 13.45 -27.37 -11.26
C LEU A 142 14.82 -26.80 -11.60
N GLU A 143 15.69 -26.68 -10.60
CA GLU A 143 17.07 -26.24 -10.77
C GLU A 143 17.84 -27.17 -11.73
N GLN A 144 17.72 -28.49 -11.56
CA GLN A 144 18.35 -29.46 -12.47
C GLN A 144 17.73 -29.46 -13.87
N LEU A 145 16.41 -29.29 -13.97
CA LEU A 145 15.71 -29.18 -15.25
C LEU A 145 16.16 -27.94 -16.03
N VAL A 146 16.20 -26.78 -15.37
CA VAL A 146 16.66 -25.51 -15.95
C VAL A 146 18.09 -25.63 -16.45
N ARG A 147 19.02 -26.16 -15.63
CA ARG A 147 20.42 -26.37 -16.05
C ARG A 147 20.57 -27.31 -17.24
N SER A 148 19.69 -28.29 -17.36
CA SER A 148 19.70 -29.21 -18.50
C SER A 148 19.22 -28.53 -19.78
N LEU A 149 18.20 -27.67 -19.69
CA LEU A 149 17.72 -26.86 -20.83
C LEU A 149 18.73 -25.77 -21.24
N GLN A 150 19.46 -25.19 -20.28
CA GLN A 150 20.53 -24.21 -20.51
C GLN A 150 21.69 -24.76 -21.36
N ARG A 151 21.82 -26.08 -21.55
CA ARG A 151 22.80 -26.68 -22.48
C ARG A 151 22.51 -26.33 -23.94
N HIS A 152 21.23 -26.13 -24.28
CA HIS A 152 20.77 -25.80 -25.64
C HIS A 152 19.77 -24.63 -25.60
N PRO A 153 20.20 -23.43 -25.17
CA PRO A 153 19.29 -22.33 -24.83
C PRO A 153 18.56 -21.78 -26.07
N ALA A 154 19.20 -21.82 -27.23
CA ALA A 154 18.60 -21.37 -28.50
C ALA A 154 17.44 -22.27 -28.95
N PHE A 155 17.50 -23.57 -28.63
CA PHE A 155 16.44 -24.53 -28.98
C PHE A 155 15.26 -24.45 -28.00
N TRP A 156 15.55 -24.30 -26.70
CA TRP A 156 14.55 -24.32 -25.62
C TRP A 156 14.02 -22.95 -25.19
N LYS A 157 14.09 -21.92 -26.05
CA LYS A 157 13.70 -20.54 -25.69
C LYS A 157 12.30 -20.44 -25.09
N ALA A 158 11.31 -21.11 -25.68
CA ALA A 158 9.92 -21.07 -25.21
C ALA A 158 9.75 -21.73 -23.83
N GLN A 159 10.33 -22.92 -23.65
CA GLN A 159 10.28 -23.68 -22.41
C GLN A 159 11.05 -22.98 -21.29
N LEU A 160 12.23 -22.42 -21.57
CA LEU A 160 12.99 -21.61 -20.62
C LEU A 160 12.22 -20.36 -20.19
N ARG A 161 11.56 -19.66 -21.14
CA ARG A 161 10.68 -18.52 -20.82
C ARG A 161 9.54 -18.93 -19.89
N GLN A 162 8.85 -20.04 -20.20
CA GLN A 162 7.76 -20.56 -19.36
C GLN A 162 8.26 -20.96 -17.97
N LEU A 163 9.41 -21.62 -17.88
CA LEU A 163 10.02 -21.99 -16.60
C LEU A 163 10.44 -20.76 -15.79
N CYS A 164 10.94 -19.68 -16.41
CA CYS A 164 11.22 -18.43 -15.69
C CYS A 164 9.96 -17.89 -15.00
N LEU A 165 8.79 -17.96 -15.66
CA LEU A 165 7.52 -17.58 -15.04
C LEU A 165 7.13 -18.52 -13.88
N GLN A 166 7.37 -19.83 -14.02
CA GLN A 166 7.15 -20.78 -12.91
C GLN A 166 8.08 -20.48 -11.73
N LEU A 167 9.38 -20.27 -11.97
CA LEU A 167 10.36 -19.94 -10.94
C LEU A 167 9.97 -18.67 -10.18
N LEU A 168 9.51 -17.64 -10.89
CA LEU A 168 9.02 -16.41 -10.27
C LEU A 168 7.81 -16.65 -9.36
N CYS A 169 6.86 -17.50 -9.79
CA CYS A 169 5.69 -17.86 -8.99
C CYS A 169 6.05 -18.71 -7.76
N ILE A 170 7.11 -19.51 -7.86
CA ILE A 170 7.61 -20.36 -6.77
C ILE A 170 8.36 -19.54 -5.73
N CYS A 171 9.04 -18.45 -6.11
CA CYS A 171 9.69 -17.55 -5.16
C CYS A 171 8.77 -17.11 -4.02
N GLU A 172 7.48 -16.85 -4.29
CA GLU A 172 6.49 -16.50 -3.27
C GLU A 172 6.31 -17.65 -2.26
N VAL A 173 6.16 -18.88 -2.74
CA VAL A 173 6.03 -20.08 -1.88
C VAL A 173 7.30 -20.32 -1.10
N CYS A 174 8.47 -20.14 -1.72
CA CYS A 174 9.75 -20.26 -1.02
C CYS A 174 9.85 -19.26 0.13
N LEU A 175 9.53 -17.99 -0.10
CA LEU A 175 9.53 -17.00 0.98
C LEU A 175 8.57 -17.36 2.12
N GLN A 176 7.41 -17.95 1.81
CA GLN A 176 6.42 -18.35 2.82
C GLN A 176 6.84 -19.61 3.60
N VAL A 177 7.49 -20.58 2.95
CA VAL A 177 7.79 -21.90 3.53
C VAL A 177 9.23 -22.02 4.04
N THR A 178 10.22 -21.59 3.25
CA THR A 178 11.66 -21.68 3.57
C THR A 178 12.22 -20.37 4.13
N GLY A 179 11.60 -19.23 3.81
CA GLY A 179 12.13 -17.90 4.11
C GLY A 179 13.29 -17.46 3.21
N GLU A 180 13.61 -18.24 2.18
CA GLU A 180 14.73 -17.99 1.25
C GLU A 180 14.30 -18.17 -0.20
N CYS A 181 14.62 -17.22 -1.07
CA CYS A 181 14.43 -17.35 -2.52
C CYS A 181 15.69 -17.03 -3.33
N SER A 182 16.83 -16.79 -2.67
CA SER A 182 18.07 -16.32 -3.31
C SER A 182 18.55 -17.23 -4.43
N SER A 183 18.56 -18.56 -4.20
CA SER A 183 18.95 -19.55 -5.22
C SER A 183 18.08 -19.47 -6.48
N VAL A 184 16.77 -19.31 -6.31
CA VAL A 184 15.81 -19.17 -7.42
C VAL A 184 16.01 -17.84 -8.16
N ILE A 185 16.27 -16.76 -7.43
CA ILE A 185 16.58 -15.45 -8.03
C ILE A 185 17.88 -15.51 -8.84
N CYS A 186 18.93 -16.20 -8.37
CA CYS A 186 20.16 -16.40 -9.14
C CYS A 186 19.90 -17.18 -10.44
N LEU A 187 19.07 -18.25 -10.39
CA LEU A 187 18.68 -18.98 -11.60
C LEU A 187 17.91 -18.09 -12.59
N LEU A 188 17.02 -17.21 -12.10
CA LEU A 188 16.34 -16.23 -12.94
C LEU A 188 17.32 -15.23 -13.57
N GLU A 189 18.33 -14.80 -12.82
CA GLU A 189 19.38 -13.91 -13.30
C GLU A 189 20.21 -14.53 -14.43
N GLU A 190 20.63 -15.79 -14.28
CA GLU A 190 21.34 -16.54 -15.33
C GLU A 190 20.48 -16.67 -16.60
N ASN A 191 19.19 -16.99 -16.44
CA ASN A 191 18.29 -17.13 -17.58
C ASN A 191 17.99 -15.79 -18.28
N ALA A 192 17.98 -14.67 -17.54
CA ALA A 192 17.84 -13.35 -18.13
C ALA A 192 19.02 -13.01 -19.05
N GLU A 193 20.26 -13.35 -18.67
CA GLU A 193 21.45 -13.16 -19.52
C GLU A 193 21.42 -14.03 -20.77
N LEU A 194 20.97 -15.28 -20.64
CA LEU A 194 20.92 -16.24 -21.74
C LEU A 194 19.82 -15.91 -22.76
N LEU A 195 18.62 -15.53 -22.30
CA LEU A 195 17.46 -15.31 -23.17
C LEU A 195 17.42 -13.89 -23.75
N LYS A 196 18.03 -12.89 -23.11
CA LYS A 196 17.99 -11.47 -23.51
C LYS A 196 16.54 -11.03 -23.79
N GLU A 197 16.23 -10.61 -25.03
CA GLU A 197 14.88 -10.20 -25.46
C GLU A 197 13.79 -11.28 -25.30
N GLY A 198 14.17 -12.56 -25.27
CA GLY A 198 13.23 -13.66 -25.07
C GLY A 198 12.76 -13.84 -23.62
N PHE A 199 13.39 -13.14 -22.66
CA PHE A 199 13.06 -13.20 -21.25
C PHE A 199 11.74 -12.46 -20.98
N PRO A 200 10.82 -12.96 -20.11
CA PRO A 200 9.56 -12.30 -19.80
C PRO A 200 9.78 -11.15 -18.79
N SER A 201 10.54 -10.14 -19.20
CA SER A 201 11.03 -9.04 -18.36
C SER A 201 9.93 -8.26 -17.67
N GLU A 202 8.82 -7.97 -18.36
CA GLU A 202 7.70 -7.21 -17.77
C GLU A 202 7.03 -7.95 -16.61
N MET A 203 6.69 -9.23 -16.82
CA MET A 203 6.11 -10.07 -15.77
C MET A 203 7.12 -10.31 -14.64
N ALA A 204 8.41 -10.43 -14.97
CA ALA A 204 9.47 -10.50 -13.99
C ALA A 204 9.51 -9.25 -13.10
N VAL A 205 9.54 -8.04 -13.69
CA VAL A 205 9.53 -6.78 -12.93
C VAL A 205 8.32 -6.69 -11.99
N ILE A 206 7.13 -7.03 -12.47
CA ILE A 206 5.90 -7.07 -11.65
C ILE A 206 6.07 -8.04 -10.47
N GLY A 207 6.57 -9.26 -10.74
CA GLY A 207 6.77 -10.27 -9.71
C GLY A 207 7.85 -9.90 -8.71
N LEU A 208 8.97 -9.31 -9.15
CA LEU A 208 10.00 -8.81 -8.23
C LEU A 208 9.43 -7.69 -7.34
N GLY A 209 8.57 -6.83 -7.86
CA GLY A 209 7.86 -5.81 -7.06
C GLY A 209 7.00 -6.44 -5.95
N LEU A 210 6.22 -7.47 -6.28
CA LEU A 210 5.43 -8.22 -5.28
C LEU A 210 6.30 -8.94 -4.26
N LEU A 211 7.39 -9.58 -4.72
CA LEU A 211 8.34 -10.26 -3.85
C LEU A 211 9.03 -9.29 -2.90
N LEU A 212 9.43 -8.09 -3.35
CA LEU A 212 10.08 -7.09 -2.48
C LEU A 212 9.17 -6.61 -1.34
N LEU A 213 7.85 -6.53 -1.56
CA LEU A 213 6.90 -6.18 -0.49
C LEU A 213 6.79 -7.25 0.60
N GLN A 214 7.05 -8.52 0.25
CA GLN A 214 6.90 -9.67 1.15
C GLN A 214 8.25 -10.16 1.72
N ALA A 215 9.36 -9.91 1.01
CA ALA A 215 10.67 -10.48 1.32
C ALA A 215 11.28 -9.89 2.60
N PRO A 216 11.86 -10.72 3.48
CA PRO A 216 12.64 -10.25 4.62
C PRO A 216 13.90 -9.52 4.13
N ALA A 217 14.48 -8.67 5.00
CA ALA A 217 15.62 -7.82 4.66
C ALA A 217 16.83 -8.61 4.09
N SER A 218 17.04 -9.85 4.54
CA SER A 218 18.10 -10.74 4.06
C SER A 218 17.95 -11.12 2.58
N GLN A 219 16.73 -11.20 2.06
CA GLN A 219 16.43 -11.64 0.69
C GLN A 219 16.23 -10.47 -0.29
N GLN A 220 16.17 -9.22 0.19
CA GLN A 220 15.92 -8.04 -0.67
C GLN A 220 17.10 -7.73 -1.61
N LYS A 221 18.35 -7.95 -1.18
CA LYS A 221 19.56 -7.65 -1.97
C LYS A 221 19.60 -8.38 -3.34
N PRO A 222 19.43 -9.72 -3.43
CA PRO A 222 19.42 -10.41 -4.72
C PRO A 222 18.24 -9.99 -5.62
N ILE A 223 17.06 -9.76 -5.03
CA ILE A 223 15.87 -9.32 -5.78
C ILE A 223 16.11 -7.94 -6.42
N LEU A 224 16.69 -6.99 -5.67
CA LEU A 224 17.05 -5.66 -6.18
C LEU A 224 18.11 -5.73 -7.28
N LYS A 225 19.14 -6.58 -7.12
CA LYS A 225 20.18 -6.74 -8.15
C LYS A 225 19.58 -7.23 -9.47
N LEU A 226 18.72 -8.25 -9.42
CA LEU A 226 18.03 -8.74 -10.62
C LEU A 226 17.15 -7.64 -11.24
N ALA A 227 16.38 -6.91 -10.42
CA ALA A 227 15.54 -5.82 -10.91
C ALA A 227 16.35 -4.73 -11.65
N ILE A 228 17.45 -4.26 -11.05
CA ILE A 228 18.34 -3.28 -11.67
C ILE A 228 18.91 -3.83 -12.98
N LYS A 229 19.39 -5.09 -12.98
CA LYS A 229 19.94 -5.71 -14.18
C LYS A 229 18.92 -5.82 -15.32
N LEU A 230 17.69 -6.22 -15.02
CA LEU A 230 16.62 -6.29 -16.02
C LEU A 230 16.30 -4.92 -16.61
N LEU A 231 16.33 -3.85 -15.82
CA LEU A 231 16.09 -2.50 -16.32
C LEU A 231 17.30 -1.95 -17.09
N SER A 232 18.53 -2.14 -16.60
CA SER A 232 19.75 -1.64 -17.23
C SER A 232 20.12 -2.38 -18.53
N CYS A 233 19.76 -3.66 -18.65
CA CYS A 233 20.04 -4.45 -19.85
C CYS A 233 18.88 -4.47 -20.86
N SER A 234 17.75 -3.83 -20.55
CA SER A 234 16.59 -3.86 -21.45
C SER A 234 16.74 -2.83 -22.58
N GLU A 235 16.89 -3.32 -23.81
CA GLU A 235 16.72 -2.50 -25.02
C GLU A 235 15.24 -2.18 -25.28
N THR A 236 14.32 -2.88 -24.62
CA THR A 236 12.86 -2.72 -24.80
C THR A 236 12.30 -1.60 -23.93
N LYS A 237 11.76 -0.56 -24.57
CA LYS A 237 10.98 0.53 -23.90
C LYS A 237 9.80 -0.01 -23.06
N MET A 238 9.38 -1.24 -23.29
CA MET A 238 8.24 -1.89 -22.64
C MET A 238 8.53 -2.30 -21.18
N THR A 239 9.71 -2.87 -20.93
CA THR A 239 10.17 -3.25 -19.58
C THR A 239 10.35 -2.01 -18.69
N LEU A 240 10.78 -0.93 -19.31
CA LEU A 240 11.00 0.36 -18.70
C LEU A 240 9.69 1.04 -18.29
N ALA A 241 8.62 0.86 -19.08
CA ALA A 241 7.30 1.39 -18.74
C ALA A 241 6.67 0.76 -17.47
N VAL A 242 7.09 -0.46 -17.09
CA VAL A 242 6.63 -1.11 -15.85
C VAL A 242 7.54 -0.83 -14.64
N ALA A 243 8.70 -0.20 -14.86
CA ALA A 243 9.67 0.12 -13.81
C ALA A 243 9.09 0.89 -12.61
N PRO A 244 8.16 1.86 -12.78
CA PRO A 244 7.58 2.60 -11.65
C PRO A 244 6.83 1.75 -10.62
N LEU A 245 6.43 0.52 -10.96
CA LEU A 245 5.88 -0.42 -9.97
C LEU A 245 6.90 -0.77 -8.87
N LEU A 246 8.19 -0.73 -9.17
CA LEU A 246 9.26 -1.02 -8.22
C LEU A 246 9.54 0.14 -7.26
N ALA A 247 9.00 1.33 -7.52
CA ALA A 247 9.28 2.50 -6.70
C ALA A 247 8.71 2.36 -5.28
N MET A 248 7.48 1.86 -5.12
CA MET A 248 6.88 1.64 -3.79
C MET A 248 7.71 0.67 -2.92
N PRO A 249 8.07 -0.54 -3.40
CA PRO A 249 8.96 -1.42 -2.64
C PRO A 249 10.34 -0.81 -2.36
N ALA A 250 10.94 -0.09 -3.33
CA ALA A 250 12.23 0.57 -3.12
C ALA A 250 12.16 1.66 -2.04
N LEU A 251 11.12 2.49 -2.05
CA LEU A 251 10.88 3.52 -1.04
C LEU A 251 10.59 2.92 0.34
N GLN A 252 9.90 1.78 0.41
CA GLN A 252 9.72 1.04 1.66
C GLN A 252 11.07 0.64 2.26
N ILE A 253 11.98 0.11 1.44
CA ILE A 253 13.34 -0.29 1.87
C ILE A 253 14.10 0.91 2.44
N LEU A 254 14.02 2.08 1.78
CA LEU A 254 14.65 3.31 2.26
C LEU A 254 14.03 3.82 3.57
N SER A 255 12.72 3.67 3.75
CA SER A 255 12.03 4.10 4.97
C SER A 255 12.30 3.20 6.19
N SER A 256 12.84 2.00 5.99
CA SER A 256 13.02 0.96 7.03
C SER A 256 14.29 1.08 7.88
N SER A 257 14.94 2.25 7.93
CA SER A 257 16.29 2.46 8.52
C SER A 257 16.41 2.24 10.04
N ALA A 258 15.34 1.90 10.75
CA ALA A 258 15.32 1.83 12.22
C ALA A 258 15.88 0.53 12.85
N VAL A 259 16.26 -0.50 12.06
CA VAL A 259 16.73 -1.80 12.59
C VAL A 259 18.16 -2.13 12.15
N GLN A 260 18.96 -1.11 11.82
CA GLN A 260 20.33 -1.29 11.34
C GLN A 260 21.34 -1.14 12.49
N GLY A 261 21.19 -1.99 13.50
CA GLY A 261 22.02 -1.96 14.70
C GLY A 261 22.48 -3.33 15.18
N CYS A 262 22.36 -4.42 14.40
CA CYS A 262 22.75 -5.77 14.85
C CYS A 262 23.00 -6.81 13.72
N SER A 263 23.46 -6.41 12.54
CA SER A 263 23.97 -7.39 11.56
C SER A 263 25.34 -6.96 11.05
N MET A 264 26.36 -7.74 11.41
CA MET A 264 27.72 -7.63 10.86
C MET A 264 27.63 -7.70 9.33
N GLU A 265 27.74 -6.57 8.62
CA GLU A 265 27.94 -6.56 7.17
C GLU A 265 29.46 -6.52 6.90
N GLU A 266 30.09 -7.70 6.82
CA GLU A 266 31.49 -7.92 6.43
C GLU A 266 31.71 -7.99 4.90
N ASP A 267 30.74 -7.61 4.08
CA ASP A 267 30.80 -7.83 2.63
C ASP A 267 30.90 -6.49 1.87
N GLY A 268 32.04 -6.23 1.21
CA GLY A 268 32.39 -4.96 0.54
C GLY A 268 31.55 -4.56 -0.69
N GLY A 269 30.34 -5.12 -0.84
CA GLY A 269 29.41 -4.82 -1.92
C GLY A 269 28.38 -3.72 -1.56
N PRO A 270 27.56 -3.26 -2.53
CA PRO A 270 26.56 -2.23 -2.29
C PRO A 270 25.51 -2.71 -1.29
N THR A 271 25.13 -1.83 -0.36
CA THR A 271 24.06 -2.08 0.62
C THR A 271 22.69 -2.15 -0.06
N ARG A 272 21.71 -2.77 0.60
CA ARG A 272 20.32 -2.80 0.09
C ARG A 272 19.73 -1.40 -0.17
N GLN A 273 20.11 -0.42 0.64
CA GLN A 273 19.66 0.97 0.50
C GLN A 273 20.29 1.62 -0.73
N GLN A 274 21.59 1.41 -0.97
CA GLN A 274 22.25 1.90 -2.17
C GLN A 274 21.61 1.32 -3.43
N LEU A 275 21.30 0.02 -3.45
CA LEU A 275 20.60 -0.61 -4.56
C LEU A 275 19.19 -0.04 -4.76
N ALA A 276 18.44 0.22 -3.69
CA ALA A 276 17.13 0.87 -3.79
C ALA A 276 17.21 2.31 -4.34
N ILE A 277 18.25 3.08 -3.98
CA ILE A 277 18.51 4.41 -4.56
C ILE A 277 18.79 4.29 -6.05
N ASN A 278 19.74 3.44 -6.45
CA ASN A 278 20.08 3.23 -7.85
C ASN A 278 18.86 2.81 -8.69
N LEU A 279 17.99 1.97 -8.12
CA LEU A 279 16.74 1.56 -8.77
C LEU A 279 15.78 2.74 -8.97
N LEU A 280 15.61 3.60 -7.97
CA LEU A 280 14.78 4.79 -8.08
C LEU A 280 15.34 5.81 -9.09
N GLU A 281 16.67 5.95 -9.17
CA GLU A 281 17.32 6.79 -10.18
C GLU A 281 16.99 6.31 -11.60
N ILE A 282 17.04 5.00 -11.85
CA ILE A 282 16.63 4.41 -13.14
C ILE A 282 15.15 4.71 -13.42
N VAL A 283 14.27 4.52 -12.44
CA VAL A 283 12.83 4.81 -12.59
C VAL A 283 12.56 6.29 -12.90
N GLN A 284 13.37 7.21 -12.37
CA GLN A 284 13.19 8.66 -12.58
C GLN A 284 13.70 9.15 -13.93
N GLN A 285 14.71 8.49 -14.51
CA GLN A 285 15.37 8.93 -15.75
C GLN A 285 14.49 8.81 -17.00
N GLU A 286 13.39 8.05 -16.97
CA GLU A 286 12.60 7.71 -18.17
C GLU A 286 11.18 8.28 -18.19
N LYS A 287 11.09 9.61 -18.15
CA LYS A 287 9.82 10.34 -18.35
C LYS A 287 9.43 10.55 -19.82
N LEU A 288 10.07 9.92 -20.81
CA LEU A 288 9.90 10.28 -22.22
C LEU A 288 9.82 9.07 -23.17
N GLN A 289 8.61 8.63 -23.47
CA GLN A 289 8.04 8.51 -24.83
C GLN A 289 6.76 7.66 -24.81
N GLU A 290 5.62 8.29 -25.10
CA GLU A 290 4.35 7.62 -25.38
C GLU A 290 4.41 6.99 -26.79
N GLU A 291 4.86 5.74 -26.89
CA GLU A 291 4.59 4.91 -28.06
C GLU A 291 3.62 3.79 -27.70
N LYS A 292 2.66 3.55 -28.60
CA LYS A 292 1.60 2.55 -28.43
C LYS A 292 2.19 1.16 -28.26
N MET A 293 2.00 0.60 -27.08
CA MET A 293 2.40 -0.76 -26.72
C MET A 293 1.44 -1.76 -27.34
N GLN A 294 1.92 -2.62 -28.23
CA GLN A 294 1.17 -3.79 -28.66
C GLN A 294 1.41 -4.90 -27.65
N LEU A 295 0.40 -5.21 -26.84
CA LEU A 295 0.47 -6.32 -25.89
C LEU A 295 0.63 -7.62 -26.69
N ALA A 296 1.81 -8.23 -26.63
CA ALA A 296 2.02 -9.54 -27.24
C ALA A 296 1.01 -10.54 -26.63
N SER A 297 0.33 -11.32 -27.47
CA SER A 297 -0.57 -12.37 -26.98
C SER A 297 0.23 -13.35 -26.11
N SER A 298 -0.08 -13.39 -24.82
CA SER A 298 0.44 -14.43 -23.93
C SER A 298 -0.14 -15.78 -24.37
N GLU A 299 0.73 -16.73 -24.72
CA GLU A 299 0.31 -18.12 -24.93
C GLU A 299 -0.37 -18.67 -23.66
N PRO A 300 -1.36 -19.58 -23.80
CA PRO A 300 -1.98 -20.21 -22.66
C PRO A 300 -0.94 -20.97 -21.84
N PHE A 301 -0.89 -20.67 -20.54
CA PHE A 301 0.12 -21.17 -19.61
C PHE A 301 -0.59 -21.73 -18.36
N PHE A 302 -0.15 -22.91 -17.90
CA PHE A 302 -0.65 -23.53 -16.67
C PHE A 302 0.33 -23.25 -15.53
N PRO A 303 0.00 -22.35 -14.58
CA PRO A 303 0.92 -22.00 -13.51
C PRO A 303 0.94 -23.05 -12.40
N ILE A 304 2.09 -23.22 -11.75
CA ILE A 304 2.26 -24.08 -10.57
C ILE A 304 1.56 -23.53 -9.32
N THR A 305 1.38 -22.20 -9.25
CA THR A 305 0.68 -21.54 -8.13
C THR A 305 -0.32 -20.50 -8.62
N SER A 306 -1.24 -20.11 -7.74
CA SER A 306 -2.18 -19.01 -7.98
C SER A 306 -1.51 -17.64 -8.10
N ALA A 307 -0.23 -17.51 -7.73
CA ALA A 307 0.54 -16.27 -7.83
C ALA A 307 0.57 -15.72 -9.26
N TYR A 308 0.62 -16.61 -10.26
CA TYR A 308 0.56 -16.23 -11.67
C TYR A 308 -0.70 -15.46 -12.02
N GLY A 309 -1.84 -15.77 -11.37
CA GLY A 309 -3.08 -15.03 -11.57
C GLY A 309 -2.89 -13.55 -11.27
N SER A 310 -2.30 -13.21 -10.12
CA SER A 310 -1.98 -11.84 -9.72
C SER A 310 -0.98 -11.17 -10.67
N LEU A 311 0.04 -11.89 -11.13
CA LEU A 311 1.03 -11.37 -12.10
C LEU A 311 0.35 -11.04 -13.43
N HIS A 312 -0.43 -11.98 -13.95
CA HIS A 312 -1.08 -11.86 -15.24
C HIS A 312 -2.14 -10.75 -15.23
N THR A 313 -2.96 -10.66 -14.17
CA THR A 313 -3.96 -9.60 -14.04
C THR A 313 -3.28 -8.23 -13.95
N THR A 314 -2.23 -8.09 -13.15
CA THR A 314 -1.48 -6.83 -13.04
C THR A 314 -0.88 -6.42 -14.37
N TRP A 315 -0.25 -7.36 -15.08
CA TRP A 315 0.31 -7.11 -16.41
C TRP A 315 -0.74 -6.67 -17.43
N ARG A 316 -1.90 -7.34 -17.45
CA ARG A 316 -3.05 -6.95 -18.31
C ARG A 316 -3.59 -5.57 -17.96
N LEU A 317 -3.75 -5.29 -16.67
CA LEU A 317 -4.25 -4.00 -16.18
C LEU A 317 -3.30 -2.86 -16.53
N LEU A 318 -1.98 -3.03 -16.41
CA LEU A 318 -1.00 -2.02 -16.85
C LEU A 318 -1.11 -1.70 -18.34
N GLY A 319 -1.47 -2.69 -19.17
CA GLY A 319 -1.76 -2.45 -20.59
C GLY A 319 -2.96 -1.53 -20.79
N LEU A 320 -4.00 -1.67 -19.96
CA LEU A 320 -5.25 -0.90 -20.04
C LEU A 320 -5.16 0.47 -19.36
N LEU A 321 -4.45 0.58 -18.23
CA LEU A 321 -4.31 1.77 -17.40
C LEU A 321 -3.45 2.88 -18.03
N ARG A 322 -3.10 2.76 -19.32
CA ARG A 322 -2.47 3.83 -20.10
C ARG A 322 -3.49 4.84 -20.63
N GLU A 323 -4.76 4.44 -20.72
CA GLU A 323 -5.84 5.32 -21.15
C GLU A 323 -6.55 5.94 -19.95
N THR A 324 -6.74 7.26 -19.98
CA THR A 324 -7.34 8.01 -18.86
C THR A 324 -8.76 7.54 -18.51
N SER A 325 -9.56 7.15 -19.50
CA SER A 325 -10.90 6.56 -19.29
C SER A 325 -10.85 5.21 -18.55
N SER A 326 -9.87 4.37 -18.90
CA SER A 326 -9.66 3.07 -18.28
C SER A 326 -9.22 3.21 -16.82
N ILE A 327 -8.47 4.27 -16.49
CA ILE A 327 -8.11 4.60 -15.11
C ILE A 327 -9.36 4.92 -14.30
N SER A 328 -10.25 5.79 -14.79
CA SER A 328 -11.49 6.14 -14.07
C SER A 328 -12.43 4.95 -13.88
N ASP A 329 -12.55 4.08 -14.88
CA ASP A 329 -13.39 2.88 -14.83
C ASP A 329 -12.84 1.84 -13.85
N TRP A 330 -11.51 1.66 -13.83
CA TRP A 330 -10.86 0.79 -12.86
C TRP A 330 -10.96 1.34 -11.44
N LEU A 331 -10.74 2.64 -11.22
CA LEU A 331 -10.85 3.26 -9.90
C LEU A 331 -12.29 3.23 -9.36
N SER A 332 -13.29 3.44 -10.21
CA SER A 332 -14.70 3.32 -9.81
C SER A 332 -15.08 1.88 -9.47
N SER A 333 -14.62 0.91 -10.27
CA SER A 333 -14.78 -0.52 -9.99
C SER A 333 -14.11 -0.90 -8.67
N LEU A 334 -12.87 -0.44 -8.44
CA LEU A 334 -12.15 -0.65 -7.19
C LEU A 334 -12.94 -0.09 -5.99
N LYS A 335 -13.36 1.18 -6.06
CA LYS A 335 -14.16 1.84 -5.01
C LYS A 335 -15.47 1.09 -4.70
N SER A 336 -16.10 0.47 -5.70
CA SER A 336 -17.33 -0.30 -5.50
C SER A 336 -17.12 -1.61 -4.72
N VAL A 337 -15.92 -2.19 -4.82
CA VAL A 337 -15.58 -3.49 -4.19
C VAL A 337 -15.00 -3.31 -2.79
N LEU A 338 -14.32 -2.18 -2.52
CA LEU A 338 -13.68 -1.88 -1.23
C LEU A 338 -14.57 -2.10 0.01
N PRO A 339 -15.86 -1.72 0.03
CA PRO A 339 -16.72 -1.92 1.20
C PRO A 339 -16.95 -3.39 1.57
N ILE A 340 -16.73 -4.31 0.64
CA ILE A 340 -17.02 -5.75 0.78
C ILE A 340 -15.72 -6.53 1.08
N THR A 341 -14.55 -5.96 0.80
CA THR A 341 -13.26 -6.62 0.98
C THR A 341 -12.66 -6.36 2.35
N THR A 342 -12.21 -7.42 3.03
CA THR A 342 -11.50 -7.33 4.32
C THR A 342 -9.99 -7.15 4.15
N GLN A 343 -9.42 -7.68 3.07
CA GLN A 343 -8.01 -7.58 2.76
C GLN A 343 -7.84 -7.29 1.27
N VAL A 344 -7.08 -6.25 0.96
CA VAL A 344 -6.82 -5.86 -0.42
C VAL A 344 -5.54 -6.57 -0.90
N PRO A 345 -5.57 -7.24 -2.08
CA PRO A 345 -4.38 -7.88 -2.62
C PRO A 345 -3.22 -6.88 -2.85
N ALA A 346 -1.98 -7.30 -2.55
CA ALA A 346 -0.79 -6.45 -2.65
C ALA A 346 -0.58 -5.83 -4.06
N HIS A 347 -0.98 -6.53 -5.12
CA HIS A 347 -0.86 -6.03 -6.48
C HIS A 347 -1.74 -4.80 -6.76
N VAL A 348 -2.86 -4.65 -6.05
CA VAL A 348 -3.73 -3.45 -6.16
C VAL A 348 -3.01 -2.23 -5.59
N PHE A 349 -2.29 -2.38 -4.47
CA PHE A 349 -1.47 -1.31 -3.91
C PHE A 349 -0.31 -0.92 -4.83
N LEU A 350 0.35 -1.90 -5.46
CA LEU A 350 1.38 -1.63 -6.46
C LEU A 350 0.83 -0.84 -7.65
N LEU A 351 -0.34 -1.22 -8.19
CA LEU A 351 -0.99 -0.50 -9.27
C LEU A 351 -1.38 0.93 -8.88
N LEU A 352 -1.90 1.14 -7.66
CA LEU A 352 -2.16 2.49 -7.15
C LEU A 352 -0.88 3.31 -7.02
N ALA A 353 0.19 2.73 -6.48
CA ALA A 353 1.48 3.42 -6.38
C ALA A 353 2.06 3.78 -7.76
N TYR A 354 1.90 2.89 -8.75
CA TYR A 354 2.24 3.17 -10.14
C TYR A 354 1.49 4.39 -10.68
N LEU A 355 0.16 4.44 -10.48
CA LEU A 355 -0.67 5.58 -10.92
C LEU A 355 -0.30 6.88 -10.18
N LEU A 356 -0.02 6.81 -8.87
CA LEU A 356 0.42 7.99 -8.09
C LEU A 356 1.72 8.59 -8.62
N ILE A 357 2.62 7.75 -9.14
CA ILE A 357 3.90 8.21 -9.70
C ILE A 357 3.73 8.74 -11.12
N GLN A 358 2.95 8.05 -11.96
CA GLN A 358 2.77 8.40 -13.37
C GLN A 358 1.88 9.63 -13.57
N GLU A 359 0.72 9.67 -12.93
CA GLU A 359 -0.29 10.69 -13.20
C GLU A 359 0.12 12.07 -12.70
N ASN A 360 0.02 13.08 -13.58
CA ASN A 360 0.23 14.51 -13.26
C ASN A 360 -0.99 15.37 -13.62
N GLY A 361 -2.12 14.77 -14.01
CA GLY A 361 -3.32 15.46 -14.47
C GLY A 361 -4.51 15.30 -13.53
N ASP A 362 -5.72 15.50 -14.07
CA ASP A 362 -6.97 15.40 -13.30
C ASP A 362 -7.21 14.01 -12.70
N CYS A 363 -6.74 12.95 -13.38
CA CYS A 363 -6.80 11.57 -12.87
C CYS A 363 -6.09 11.40 -11.52
N LEU A 364 -5.07 12.22 -11.20
CA LEU A 364 -4.38 12.14 -9.90
C LEU A 364 -5.33 12.39 -8.73
N ARG A 365 -6.32 13.27 -8.87
CA ARG A 365 -7.32 13.52 -7.80
C ARG A 365 -8.17 12.29 -7.53
N ASP A 366 -8.58 11.58 -8.58
CA ASP A 366 -9.35 10.35 -8.45
C ASP A 366 -8.53 9.22 -7.83
N VAL A 367 -7.25 9.13 -8.16
CA VAL A 367 -6.29 8.18 -7.57
C VAL A 367 -6.07 8.50 -6.08
N LEU A 368 -5.88 9.77 -5.72
CA LEU A 368 -5.75 10.19 -4.31
C LEU A 368 -7.03 9.88 -3.52
N ALA A 369 -8.20 10.18 -4.08
CA ALA A 369 -9.47 9.82 -3.47
C ALA A 369 -9.61 8.30 -3.27
N ALA A 370 -9.29 7.49 -4.29
CA ALA A 370 -9.28 6.03 -4.18
C ALA A 370 -8.29 5.56 -3.10
N THR A 371 -7.12 6.19 -3.01
CA THR A 371 -6.10 5.89 -1.99
C THR A 371 -6.64 6.14 -0.58
N THR A 372 -7.40 7.22 -0.36
CA THR A 372 -8.02 7.49 0.95
C THR A 372 -9.11 6.48 1.33
N GLU A 373 -9.95 6.07 0.37
CA GLU A 373 -10.98 5.05 0.62
C GLU A 373 -10.35 3.68 0.89
N LEU A 374 -9.29 3.37 0.15
CA LEU A 374 -8.56 2.13 0.34
C LEU A 374 -7.87 2.09 1.70
N ALA A 375 -7.29 3.21 2.16
CA ALA A 375 -6.71 3.31 3.50
C ALA A 375 -7.74 3.11 4.64
N LYS A 376 -9.02 3.40 4.39
CA LYS A 376 -10.12 3.12 5.35
C LYS A 376 -10.51 1.64 5.34
N ALA A 377 -10.51 1.01 4.16
CA ALA A 377 -10.88 -0.40 4.01
C ALA A 377 -9.77 -1.34 4.51
N ASP A 378 -8.51 -1.08 4.14
CA ASP A 378 -7.34 -1.86 4.53
C ASP A 378 -6.15 -0.94 4.85
N SER A 379 -5.83 -0.87 6.14
CA SER A 379 -4.73 -0.01 6.64
C SER A 379 -3.35 -0.68 6.64
N SER A 380 -3.26 -1.97 6.27
CA SER A 380 -2.04 -2.77 6.41
C SER A 380 -0.88 -2.27 5.55
N GLN A 381 -1.16 -1.82 4.33
CA GLN A 381 -0.15 -1.39 3.35
C GLN A 381 -0.05 0.13 3.21
N VAL A 382 -0.86 0.90 3.93
CA VAL A 382 -0.80 2.38 3.93
C VAL A 382 0.59 2.94 4.28
N PRO A 383 1.37 2.34 5.22
CA PRO A 383 2.75 2.79 5.47
C PRO A 383 3.66 2.78 4.24
N ASN A 384 3.36 1.94 3.24
CA ASN A 384 4.14 1.84 2.02
C ASN A 384 3.72 2.91 0.98
N LEU A 385 2.51 3.47 1.08
CA LEU A 385 2.02 4.53 0.19
C LEU A 385 2.48 5.92 0.62
N ILE A 386 2.73 6.15 1.92
CA ILE A 386 3.20 7.46 2.42
C ILE A 386 4.54 7.86 1.77
N PRO A 387 5.58 7.00 1.73
CA PRO A 387 6.82 7.29 1.00
C PRO A 387 6.59 7.61 -0.49
N VAL A 388 5.61 6.96 -1.14
CA VAL A 388 5.27 7.21 -2.55
C VAL A 388 4.73 8.64 -2.74
N LEU A 389 3.83 9.08 -1.86
CA LEU A 389 3.33 10.46 -1.90
C LEU A 389 4.43 11.47 -1.62
N MET A 390 5.32 11.19 -0.66
CA MET A 390 6.46 12.05 -0.37
C MET A 390 7.45 12.11 -1.53
N PHE A 391 7.70 10.98 -2.19
CA PHE A 391 8.52 10.90 -3.39
C PHE A 391 7.91 11.73 -4.53
N LYS A 392 6.59 11.64 -4.73
CA LYS A 392 5.86 12.43 -5.73
C LYS A 392 5.95 13.93 -5.45
N LEU A 393 5.82 14.36 -4.19
CA LEU A 393 6.04 15.76 -3.78
C LEU A 393 7.47 16.27 -4.04
N GLY A 394 8.46 15.37 -4.11
CA GLY A 394 9.84 15.70 -4.49
C GLY A 394 10.03 15.96 -5.99
N THR A 395 9.00 15.78 -6.82
CA THR A 395 9.05 16.00 -8.28
C THR A 395 8.37 17.33 -8.67
N PRO A 396 8.72 17.94 -9.82
CA PRO A 396 8.09 19.18 -10.26
C PRO A 396 6.60 18.93 -10.55
N LEU A 397 5.73 19.62 -9.80
CA LEU A 397 4.28 19.49 -9.84
C LEU A 397 3.61 20.86 -9.80
N GLU A 398 2.39 20.95 -10.34
CA GLU A 398 1.56 22.13 -10.18
C GLU A 398 1.21 22.36 -8.69
N PRO A 399 1.16 23.63 -8.22
CA PRO A 399 0.85 23.94 -6.83
C PRO A 399 -0.49 23.37 -6.34
N THR A 400 -1.47 23.27 -7.23
CA THR A 400 -2.78 22.67 -6.97
C THR A 400 -2.65 21.19 -6.61
N LEU A 401 -1.88 20.42 -7.39
CA LEU A 401 -1.66 18.99 -7.16
C LEU A 401 -0.79 18.74 -5.92
N CYS A 402 0.22 19.58 -5.69
CA CYS A 402 0.98 19.55 -4.43
C CYS A 402 0.05 19.70 -3.22
N ARG A 403 -0.90 20.63 -3.30
CA ARG A 403 -1.92 20.81 -2.25
C ARG A 403 -2.78 19.56 -2.08
N GLU A 404 -3.33 19.00 -3.15
CA GLU A 404 -4.17 17.80 -3.04
C GLU A 404 -3.41 16.61 -2.40
N ILE A 405 -2.14 16.40 -2.75
CA ILE A 405 -1.30 15.37 -2.12
C ILE A 405 -1.09 15.66 -0.64
N LEU A 406 -0.73 16.90 -0.28
CA LEU A 406 -0.50 17.30 1.10
C LEU A 406 -1.75 17.11 1.99
N TYR A 407 -2.92 17.46 1.47
CA TYR A 407 -4.19 17.29 2.19
C TYR A 407 -4.66 15.82 2.23
N THR A 408 -4.13 14.96 1.36
CA THR A 408 -4.34 13.51 1.44
C THR A 408 -3.60 12.88 2.62
N LEU A 409 -2.43 13.43 3.02
CA LEU A 409 -1.61 12.83 4.08
C LEU A 409 -2.36 12.65 5.43
N PRO A 410 -3.04 13.66 6.01
CA PRO A 410 -3.84 13.46 7.22
C PRO A 410 -4.97 12.44 7.06
N ALA A 411 -5.56 12.33 5.86
CA ALA A 411 -6.64 11.37 5.58
C ALA A 411 -6.15 9.91 5.62
N LEU A 412 -4.86 9.66 5.39
CA LEU A 412 -4.23 8.33 5.54
C LEU A 412 -3.95 7.96 7.01
N GLY A 413 -4.07 8.92 7.93
CA GLY A 413 -3.85 8.74 9.37
C GLY A 413 -4.93 7.94 10.11
N VAL A 414 -5.65 7.05 9.43
CA VAL A 414 -6.74 6.26 10.04
C VAL A 414 -6.20 5.25 11.05
N HIS A 415 -5.00 4.69 10.81
CA HIS A 415 -4.39 3.68 11.67
C HIS A 415 -3.13 4.17 12.39
N LYS A 416 -2.90 3.63 13.60
CA LYS A 416 -1.84 4.04 14.54
C LYS A 416 -0.42 3.94 13.96
N VAL A 417 -0.19 2.98 13.07
CA VAL A 417 1.12 2.67 12.47
C VAL A 417 1.59 3.79 11.54
N CYS A 418 0.65 4.45 10.86
CA CYS A 418 0.92 5.47 9.84
C CYS A 418 1.22 6.85 10.46
N VAL A 419 0.73 7.10 11.69
CA VAL A 419 0.78 8.43 12.33
C VAL A 419 2.20 8.93 12.50
N ALA A 420 3.14 8.09 12.94
CA ALA A 420 4.51 8.51 13.16
C ALA A 420 5.25 8.88 11.86
N GLN A 421 4.90 8.27 10.74
CA GLN A 421 5.48 8.60 9.43
C GLN A 421 4.88 9.91 8.89
N ILE A 422 3.55 10.05 8.94
CA ILE A 422 2.86 11.28 8.51
C ILE A 422 3.32 12.47 9.35
N LEU A 423 3.39 12.32 10.67
CA LEU A 423 3.82 13.38 11.58
C LEU A 423 5.25 13.84 11.28
N ARG A 424 6.17 12.90 11.01
CA ARG A 424 7.55 13.24 10.58
C ARG A 424 7.56 14.03 9.28
N ALA A 425 6.76 13.63 8.29
CA ALA A 425 6.63 14.38 7.03
C ALA A 425 6.12 15.82 7.26
N LEU A 426 5.09 15.98 8.09
CA LEU A 426 4.54 17.30 8.43
C LEU A 426 5.51 18.17 9.24
N GLN A 427 6.32 17.57 10.12
CA GLN A 427 7.38 18.28 10.85
C GLN A 427 8.48 18.78 9.92
N VAL A 428 8.90 17.97 8.94
CA VAL A 428 9.86 18.39 7.91
C VAL A 428 9.33 19.57 7.11
N LEU A 429 8.05 19.51 6.68
CA LEU A 429 7.37 20.63 6.03
C LEU A 429 7.33 21.88 6.92
N GLY A 430 7.07 21.70 8.22
CA GLY A 430 7.04 22.77 9.21
C GLY A 430 8.39 23.43 9.51
N ASN A 431 9.51 22.81 9.12
CA ASN A 431 10.83 23.46 9.22
C ASN A 431 11.01 24.56 8.16
N THR A 432 10.25 24.53 7.08
CA THR A 432 10.25 25.58 6.05
C THR A 432 9.31 26.71 6.48
N PRO A 433 9.80 27.95 6.68
CA PRO A 433 9.03 29.03 7.31
C PRO A 433 7.78 29.44 6.53
N GLU A 434 7.79 29.32 5.21
CA GLU A 434 6.67 29.62 4.31
C GLU A 434 5.55 28.58 4.39
N LEU A 435 5.90 27.32 4.68
CA LEU A 435 4.94 26.21 4.75
C LEU A 435 4.44 25.94 6.18
N GLN A 436 4.94 26.69 7.18
CA GLN A 436 4.55 26.49 8.58
C GLN A 436 3.04 26.60 8.83
N ALA A 437 2.37 27.57 8.19
CA ALA A 437 0.93 27.73 8.31
C ALA A 437 0.18 26.51 7.75
N VAL A 438 0.62 25.99 6.61
CA VAL A 438 0.07 24.78 5.99
C VAL A 438 0.34 23.55 6.87
N ALA A 439 1.58 23.36 7.31
CA ALA A 439 1.98 22.25 8.17
C ALA A 439 1.18 22.23 9.49
N LEU A 440 0.94 23.39 10.11
CA LEU A 440 0.10 23.50 11.30
C LEU A 440 -1.33 23.03 11.03
N ARG A 441 -1.95 23.50 9.94
CA ARG A 441 -3.31 23.09 9.56
C ARG A 441 -3.42 21.60 9.22
N LEU A 442 -2.41 21.03 8.58
CA LEU A 442 -2.34 19.60 8.30
C LEU A 442 -2.15 18.77 9.58
N MET A 443 -1.33 19.25 10.53
CA MET A 443 -1.19 18.60 11.84
C MET A 443 -2.48 18.64 12.65
N THR A 444 -3.21 19.75 12.60
CA THR A 444 -4.57 19.85 13.20
C THR A 444 -5.52 18.84 12.56
N SER A 445 -5.51 18.73 11.23
CA SER A 445 -6.34 17.76 10.50
C SER A 445 -5.99 16.30 10.84
N LEU A 446 -4.70 16.02 11.09
CA LEU A 446 -4.25 14.69 11.53
C LEU A 446 -4.66 14.41 12.97
N TRP A 447 -4.57 15.40 13.86
CA TRP A 447 -5.02 15.31 15.25
C TRP A 447 -6.52 15.00 15.35
N GLU A 448 -7.35 15.61 14.50
CA GLU A 448 -8.79 15.31 14.44
C GLU A 448 -9.08 13.81 14.22
N LYS A 449 -8.20 13.12 13.48
CA LYS A 449 -8.28 11.66 13.28
C LYS A 449 -7.63 10.88 14.41
N GLN A 450 -6.52 11.37 14.95
CA GLN A 450 -5.67 10.66 15.91
C GLN A 450 -5.20 11.59 17.04
N ASP A 451 -5.88 11.52 18.17
CA ASP A 451 -5.63 12.39 19.34
C ASP A 451 -4.20 12.37 19.88
N ARG A 452 -3.48 11.25 19.70
CA ARG A 452 -2.09 11.07 20.11
C ARG A 452 -1.12 12.12 19.54
N VAL A 453 -1.53 12.84 18.49
CA VAL A 453 -0.74 13.90 17.85
C VAL A 453 -0.80 15.21 18.64
N TYR A 454 -1.74 15.35 19.58
CA TYR A 454 -1.97 16.59 20.32
C TYR A 454 -0.70 17.18 20.99
N PRO A 455 0.15 16.40 21.70
CA PRO A 455 1.34 16.96 22.32
C PRO A 455 2.27 17.64 21.31
N GLU A 456 2.42 17.05 20.13
CA GLU A 456 3.28 17.60 19.08
C GLU A 456 2.64 18.78 18.35
N LEU A 457 1.31 18.78 18.21
CA LEU A 457 0.56 19.92 17.72
C LEU A 457 0.71 21.12 18.67
N GLN A 458 0.54 20.90 19.98
CA GLN A 458 0.70 21.93 21.01
C GLN A 458 2.13 22.49 21.01
N ARG A 459 3.14 21.62 20.93
CA ARG A 459 4.55 22.02 20.81
C ARG A 459 4.79 22.86 19.55
N PHE A 460 4.25 22.45 18.41
CA PHE A 460 4.40 23.16 17.14
C PHE A 460 3.73 24.54 17.16
N MET A 461 2.54 24.65 17.76
CA MET A 461 1.87 25.94 17.97
C MET A 461 2.68 26.88 18.87
N ALA A 462 3.24 26.39 19.97
CA ALA A 462 4.05 27.20 20.88
C ALA A 462 5.35 27.71 20.21
N MET A 463 5.96 26.90 19.34
CA MET A 463 7.14 27.31 18.57
C MET A 463 6.83 28.40 17.54
N SER A 464 5.58 28.48 17.05
CA SER A 464 5.18 29.49 16.07
C SER A 464 5.13 30.92 16.64
N ASP A 465 5.17 31.07 17.96
CA ASP A 465 5.16 32.36 18.66
C ASP A 465 6.52 33.06 18.68
N MET A 466 7.59 32.33 18.39
CA MET A 466 8.94 32.91 18.29
C MET A 466 9.07 33.67 16.97
N ALA A 467 8.96 34.99 17.04
CA ALA A 467 9.13 35.87 15.90
C ALA A 467 10.53 35.70 15.29
N SER A 468 10.61 35.00 14.16
CA SER A 468 11.81 34.97 13.33
C SER A 468 11.96 36.32 12.64
N LEU A 469 13.01 37.07 12.99
CA LEU A 469 13.34 38.41 12.44
C LEU A 469 13.51 38.45 10.90
N SER A 470 13.50 37.29 10.24
CA SER A 470 13.78 37.11 8.81
C SER A 470 12.55 36.81 7.93
N VAL A 471 11.32 36.75 8.47
CA VAL A 471 10.12 36.31 7.72
C VAL A 471 9.25 37.50 7.31
N GLY A 472 8.75 37.48 6.07
CA GLY A 472 7.87 38.51 5.52
C GLY A 472 6.54 38.65 6.29
N LYS A 473 5.95 39.86 6.25
CA LYS A 473 4.72 40.19 6.98
C LYS A 473 3.54 39.26 6.61
N ASP A 474 3.42 38.91 5.33
CA ASP A 474 2.31 38.06 4.85
C ASP A 474 2.40 36.63 5.40
N THR A 475 3.59 36.04 5.39
CA THR A 475 3.83 34.72 5.96
C THR A 475 3.61 34.71 7.48
N GLN A 476 3.92 35.81 8.17
CA GLN A 476 3.59 35.95 9.60
C GLN A 476 2.08 35.97 9.82
N TRP A 477 1.31 36.66 8.95
CA TRP A 477 -0.15 36.66 9.04
C TRP A 477 -0.77 35.29 8.81
N GLU A 478 -0.30 34.56 7.82
CA GLU A 478 -0.77 33.19 7.55
C GLU A 478 -0.56 32.27 8.77
N LYS A 479 0.57 32.40 9.46
CA LYS A 479 0.85 31.65 10.70
C LYS A 479 -0.14 31.97 11.81
N VAL A 480 -0.42 33.26 12.05
CA VAL A 480 -1.35 33.70 13.10
C VAL A 480 -2.78 33.21 12.79
N ILE A 481 -3.22 33.31 11.53
CA ILE A 481 -4.52 32.79 11.10
C ILE A 481 -4.59 31.27 11.27
N ALA A 482 -3.55 30.54 10.86
CA ALA A 482 -3.49 29.09 11.01
C ALA A 482 -3.50 28.64 12.47
N LYS A 483 -2.81 29.36 13.37
CA LYS A 483 -2.82 29.14 14.82
C LYS A 483 -4.22 29.36 15.38
N ALA A 484 -4.84 30.51 15.09
CA ALA A 484 -6.17 30.84 15.55
C ALA A 484 -7.23 29.83 15.07
N ALA A 485 -7.16 29.40 13.80
CA ALA A 485 -8.04 28.37 13.25
C ALA A 485 -7.82 27.02 13.95
N SER A 486 -6.58 26.66 14.27
CA SER A 486 -6.27 25.40 14.95
C SER A 486 -6.76 25.38 16.39
N ILE A 487 -6.58 26.49 17.13
CA ILE A 487 -7.16 26.69 18.47
C ILE A 487 -8.67 26.50 18.43
N ARG A 488 -9.36 27.15 17.47
CA ARG A 488 -10.81 27.01 17.29
C ARG A 488 -11.22 25.56 17.11
N ASP A 489 -10.54 24.85 16.23
CA ASP A 489 -10.89 23.46 15.89
C ASP A 489 -10.62 22.52 17.07
N ILE A 490 -9.56 22.75 17.85
CA ILE A 490 -9.27 22.03 19.10
C ILE A 490 -10.43 22.20 20.09
N CYS A 491 -10.84 23.45 20.35
CA CYS A 491 -11.93 23.76 21.25
C CYS A 491 -13.28 23.16 20.81
N LYS A 492 -13.54 23.09 19.49
CA LYS A 492 -14.77 22.53 18.93
C LYS A 492 -14.81 21.01 18.99
N GLN A 493 -13.71 20.35 18.61
CA GLN A 493 -13.71 18.91 18.41
C GLN A 493 -13.57 18.14 19.74
N ARG A 494 -12.77 18.66 20.70
CA ARG A 494 -12.53 18.00 21.99
C ARG A 494 -12.49 19.00 23.16
N PRO A 495 -13.61 19.66 23.48
CA PRO A 495 -13.67 20.72 24.49
C PRO A 495 -13.19 20.23 25.87
N TYR A 496 -13.62 19.05 26.33
CA TYR A 496 -13.31 18.55 27.68
C TYR A 496 -11.87 18.07 27.87
N GLN A 497 -11.19 17.65 26.80
CA GLN A 497 -9.84 17.06 26.91
C GLN A 497 -8.76 18.13 26.79
N HIS A 498 -8.87 18.99 25.78
CA HIS A 498 -7.81 19.93 25.39
C HIS A 498 -8.26 21.39 25.39
N GLY A 499 -9.57 21.64 25.59
CA GLY A 499 -10.13 22.99 25.48
C GLY A 499 -9.63 23.96 26.56
N ALA A 500 -9.47 23.49 27.80
CA ALA A 500 -8.97 24.33 28.89
C ALA A 500 -7.53 24.80 28.64
N ASP A 501 -6.67 23.94 28.08
CA ASP A 501 -5.28 24.26 27.75
C ASP A 501 -5.18 25.39 26.70
N MET A 502 -6.21 25.54 25.87
CA MET A 502 -6.23 26.57 24.82
C MET A 502 -6.54 27.98 25.34
N LEU A 503 -7.01 28.14 26.58
CA LEU A 503 -7.42 29.45 27.11
C LEU A 503 -6.27 30.47 27.13
N ALA A 504 -5.06 30.04 27.47
CA ALA A 504 -3.88 30.90 27.44
C ALA A 504 -3.60 31.40 26.01
N ALA A 505 -3.68 30.50 25.02
CA ALA A 505 -3.46 30.82 23.61
C ALA A 505 -4.58 31.71 23.04
N ILE A 506 -5.84 31.50 23.44
CA ILE A 506 -6.97 32.37 23.08
C ILE A 506 -6.72 33.80 23.57
N SER A 507 -6.38 33.95 24.85
CA SER A 507 -6.09 35.26 25.45
C SER A 507 -4.91 35.94 24.76
N GLN A 508 -3.85 35.20 24.46
CA GLN A 508 -2.69 35.70 23.73
C GLN A 508 -3.07 36.26 22.36
N VAL A 509 -3.78 35.50 21.52
CA VAL A 509 -4.18 35.95 20.18
C VAL A 509 -5.07 37.20 20.24
N LEU A 510 -6.00 37.27 21.20
CA LEU A 510 -6.84 38.47 21.40
C LEU A 510 -6.03 39.70 21.80
N ASN A 511 -4.93 39.52 22.53
CA ASN A 511 -4.05 40.62 22.92
C ASN A 511 -3.17 41.11 21.78
N GLU A 512 -2.75 40.21 20.90
CA GLU A 512 -1.87 40.50 19.76
C GLU A 512 -2.64 41.05 18.54
N CYS A 513 -3.93 40.72 18.41
CA CYS A 513 -4.78 41.03 17.25
C CYS A 513 -5.73 42.22 17.47
N THR A 514 -5.17 43.43 17.64
CA THR A 514 -5.92 44.66 17.94
C THR A 514 -6.23 45.53 16.71
N LYS A 515 -5.54 45.31 15.59
CA LYS A 515 -5.68 46.13 14.38
C LYS A 515 -6.91 45.73 13.55
N PRO A 516 -7.43 46.62 12.67
CA PRO A 516 -8.61 46.33 11.85
C PRO A 516 -8.43 45.16 10.87
N ASP A 517 -7.22 44.99 10.33
CA ASP A 517 -6.81 43.88 9.45
C ASP A 517 -6.68 42.52 10.17
N GLN A 518 -6.58 42.53 11.50
CA GLN A 518 -6.41 41.34 12.34
C GLN A 518 -7.74 40.82 12.95
N ALA A 519 -8.89 41.24 12.41
CA ALA A 519 -10.18 40.80 12.93
C ALA A 519 -10.38 39.27 12.79
N THR A 520 -9.89 38.66 11.71
CA THR A 520 -10.11 37.24 11.41
C THR A 520 -9.50 36.29 12.46
N PRO A 521 -8.21 36.39 12.85
CA PRO A 521 -7.67 35.60 13.96
C PRO A 521 -8.43 35.76 15.28
N ALA A 522 -8.79 36.99 15.65
CA ALA A 522 -9.56 37.27 16.87
C ALA A 522 -10.94 36.59 16.85
N VAL A 523 -11.63 36.63 15.71
CA VAL A 523 -12.92 35.94 15.52
C VAL A 523 -12.77 34.43 15.64
N LEU A 524 -11.73 33.84 15.06
CA LEU A 524 -11.51 32.39 15.11
C LEU A 524 -11.34 31.91 16.56
N VAL A 525 -10.54 32.60 17.38
CA VAL A 525 -10.37 32.21 18.79
C VAL A 525 -11.61 32.50 19.63
N LEU A 526 -12.40 33.53 19.32
CA LEU A 526 -13.71 33.78 19.95
C LEU A 526 -14.72 32.68 19.61
N GLN A 527 -14.70 32.14 18.38
CA GLN A 527 -15.51 30.97 18.02
C GLN A 527 -15.07 29.71 18.79
N GLY A 528 -13.77 29.58 19.07
CA GLY A 528 -13.26 28.53 19.95
C GLY A 528 -13.79 28.69 21.37
N LEU A 529 -13.74 29.90 21.92
CA LEU A 529 -14.26 30.23 23.24
C LEU A 529 -15.77 30.02 23.35
N HIS A 530 -16.53 30.42 22.33
CA HIS A 530 -17.95 30.10 22.22
C HIS A 530 -18.18 28.59 22.35
N ALA A 531 -17.42 27.76 21.64
CA ALA A 531 -17.55 26.30 21.74
C ALA A 531 -17.23 25.77 23.15
N LEU A 532 -16.25 26.35 23.84
CA LEU A 532 -15.93 25.98 25.23
C LEU A 532 -17.05 26.38 26.20
N CYS A 533 -17.65 27.55 26.03
CA CYS A 533 -18.80 27.98 26.83
C CYS A 533 -20.03 27.11 26.55
N GLN A 534 -20.30 26.79 25.28
CA GLN A 534 -21.39 25.92 24.87
C GLN A 534 -21.24 24.49 25.42
N ALA A 535 -20.01 23.99 25.52
CA ALA A 535 -19.70 22.70 26.13
C ALA A 535 -19.55 22.77 27.66
N GLU A 536 -19.86 23.92 28.29
CA GLU A 536 -19.78 24.16 29.73
C GLU A 536 -18.39 23.90 30.36
N VAL A 537 -17.33 23.86 29.53
CA VAL A 537 -15.94 23.73 30.00
C VAL A 537 -15.47 25.00 30.69
N VAL A 538 -16.01 26.15 30.27
CA VAL A 538 -15.65 27.47 30.80
C VAL A 538 -16.91 28.29 31.04
N CYS A 539 -16.98 28.93 32.20
CA CYS A 539 -18.10 29.79 32.56
C CYS A 539 -18.10 31.09 31.73
N ILE A 540 -19.25 31.40 31.12
CA ILE A 540 -19.42 32.60 30.31
C ILE A 540 -19.26 33.90 31.12
N ARG A 541 -19.70 33.91 32.40
CA ARG A 541 -19.60 35.07 33.29
C ARG A 541 -18.14 35.41 33.62
N SER A 542 -17.36 34.42 34.05
CA SER A 542 -15.94 34.64 34.36
C SER A 542 -15.13 34.99 33.11
N THR A 543 -15.46 34.36 31.98
CA THR A 543 -14.86 34.63 30.68
C THR A 543 -15.11 36.07 30.24
N TRP A 544 -16.36 36.54 30.30
CA TRP A 544 -16.70 37.91 29.93
C TRP A 544 -16.03 38.92 30.87
N ASN A 545 -16.01 38.66 32.18
CA ASN A 545 -15.32 39.54 33.12
C ASN A 545 -13.82 39.71 32.78
N ALA A 546 -13.17 38.64 32.29
CA ALA A 546 -11.77 38.70 31.87
C ALA A 546 -11.57 39.42 30.52
N LEU A 547 -12.52 39.32 29.59
CA LEU A 547 -12.39 39.87 28.22
C LEU A 547 -13.02 41.25 28.03
N SER A 548 -14.01 41.61 28.85
CA SER A 548 -14.76 42.86 28.77
C SER A 548 -13.86 44.10 28.71
N PRO A 549 -12.78 44.23 29.51
CA PRO A 549 -11.93 45.43 29.45
C PRO A 549 -11.32 45.71 28.08
N LYS A 550 -11.23 44.71 27.20
CA LYS A 550 -10.60 44.80 25.88
C LYS A 550 -11.62 44.81 24.75
N LEU A 551 -12.68 44.01 24.88
CA LEU A 551 -13.64 43.79 23.80
C LEU A 551 -14.89 44.68 23.90
N SER A 552 -15.13 45.36 25.05
CA SER A 552 -16.33 46.19 25.22
C SER A 552 -16.38 47.39 24.27
N CYS A 553 -15.21 47.91 23.89
CA CYS A 553 -15.08 49.05 23.00
C CYS A 553 -14.67 48.66 21.58
N ASP A 554 -14.71 47.36 21.24
CA ASP A 554 -14.34 46.92 19.89
C ASP A 554 -15.43 47.30 18.89
N THR A 555 -15.03 47.96 17.80
CA THR A 555 -15.93 48.46 16.75
C THR A 555 -15.89 47.60 15.48
N ARG A 556 -15.05 46.56 15.44
CA ARG A 556 -14.86 45.72 14.25
C ARG A 556 -16.11 44.85 14.02
N PRO A 557 -16.78 44.93 12.86
CA PRO A 557 -18.06 44.25 12.63
C PRO A 557 -18.04 42.73 12.83
N LEU A 558 -16.96 42.06 12.41
CA LEU A 558 -16.84 40.61 12.54
C LEU A 558 -16.76 40.16 14.01
N ILE A 559 -16.14 40.97 14.86
CA ILE A 559 -16.02 40.68 16.30
C ILE A 559 -17.34 40.93 16.99
N LEU A 560 -18.01 42.05 16.70
CA LEU A 560 -19.34 42.35 17.24
C LEU A 560 -20.36 41.24 16.90
N LYS A 561 -20.33 40.73 15.67
CA LYS A 561 -21.14 39.57 15.27
C LYS A 561 -20.85 38.34 16.13
N THR A 562 -19.58 38.00 16.29
CA THR A 562 -19.15 36.80 17.05
C THR A 562 -19.43 36.93 18.55
N LEU A 563 -19.33 38.14 19.11
CA LEU A 563 -19.73 38.43 20.50
C LEU A 563 -21.23 38.30 20.68
N SER A 564 -22.02 38.76 19.71
CA SER A 564 -23.48 38.58 19.73
C SER A 564 -23.84 37.09 19.70
N GLU A 565 -23.14 36.28 18.89
CA GLU A 565 -23.27 34.82 18.89
C GLU A 565 -22.87 34.22 20.25
N LEU A 566 -21.77 34.67 20.87
CA LEU A 566 -21.35 34.23 22.20
C LEU A 566 -22.43 34.49 23.27
N PHE A 567 -23.01 35.70 23.30
CA PHE A 567 -24.06 36.05 24.26
C PHE A 567 -25.38 35.35 23.99
N SER A 568 -25.63 34.91 22.74
CA SER A 568 -26.79 34.10 22.42
C SER A 568 -26.82 32.75 23.15
N LEU A 569 -25.68 32.29 23.70
CA LEU A 569 -25.60 31.09 24.53
C LEU A 569 -26.20 31.27 25.93
N VAL A 570 -26.26 32.49 26.48
CA VAL A 570 -26.67 32.74 27.88
C VAL A 570 -28.03 32.12 28.23
N PRO A 571 -29.10 32.23 27.39
CA PRO A 571 -30.38 31.61 27.68
C PRO A 571 -30.35 30.08 27.71
N SER A 572 -29.37 29.46 27.03
CA SER A 572 -29.26 27.99 26.90
C SER A 572 -28.40 27.34 27.99
N LEU A 573 -27.56 28.10 28.68
CA LEU A 573 -26.66 27.60 29.73
C LEU A 573 -27.43 27.53 31.05
N THR A 574 -27.79 26.33 31.51
CA THR A 574 -28.49 26.17 32.78
C THR A 574 -27.55 26.43 33.95
N VAL A 575 -27.69 27.57 34.60
CA VAL A 575 -26.95 27.88 35.83
C VAL A 575 -27.87 27.65 37.03
N ASN A 576 -27.48 26.76 37.94
CA ASN A 576 -28.16 26.57 39.21
C ASN A 576 -27.84 27.74 40.16
N SER A 577 -28.37 28.92 39.88
CA SER A 577 -28.34 30.06 40.79
C SER A 577 -29.71 30.73 40.87
N ASN A 578 -30.06 31.23 42.05
CA ASN A 578 -31.34 31.92 42.27
C ASN A 578 -31.51 33.15 41.36
N GLU A 579 -30.41 33.75 40.91
CA GLU A 579 -30.38 34.90 39.98
C GLU A 579 -30.75 34.49 38.54
N TYR A 580 -30.36 33.28 38.11
CA TYR A 580 -30.65 32.76 36.77
C TYR A 580 -32.12 32.36 36.60
N GLU A 581 -32.76 31.81 37.64
CA GLU A 581 -34.20 31.50 37.62
C GLU A 581 -35.07 32.76 37.43
N VAL A 582 -34.68 33.89 38.03
CA VAL A 582 -35.35 35.19 37.86
C VAL A 582 -35.23 35.69 36.42
N CYS A 583 -34.08 35.49 35.77
CA CYS A 583 -33.83 35.89 34.39
C CYS A 583 -34.61 35.02 33.38
N GLN A 584 -34.72 33.71 33.60
CA GLN A 584 -35.59 32.86 32.78
C GLN A 584 -37.07 33.27 32.87
N MET A 585 -37.53 33.75 34.02
CA MET A 585 -38.91 34.25 34.18
C MET A 585 -39.16 35.56 33.43
N THR A 586 -38.18 36.46 33.29
CA THR A 586 -38.32 37.69 32.48
C THR A 586 -38.30 37.44 30.97
N PHE A 587 -37.64 36.39 30.49
CA PHE A 587 -37.63 36.00 29.07
C PHE A 587 -38.81 35.09 28.66
N ARG A 588 -39.52 34.47 29.61
CA ARG A 588 -40.78 33.75 29.32
C ARG A 588 -41.91 34.76 29.16
N VAL A 589 -42.25 35.08 27.91
CA VAL A 589 -43.56 35.69 27.60
C VAL A 589 -44.65 34.72 28.06
N PRO A 590 -45.58 35.12 28.96
CA PRO A 590 -46.68 34.27 29.34
C PRO A 590 -47.60 34.11 28.13
N SER A 591 -47.75 32.86 27.67
CA SER A 591 -48.52 32.46 26.50
C SER A 591 -50.03 32.53 26.69
N ASN A 592 -50.55 33.39 27.58
CA ASN A 592 -51.98 33.63 27.74
C ASN A 592 -52.27 34.96 28.47
N SER A 593 -52.40 36.05 27.72
CA SER A 593 -53.38 37.12 28.01
C SER A 593 -53.31 38.22 26.94
N THR A 594 -54.39 38.35 26.18
CA THR A 594 -54.75 39.51 25.35
C THR A 594 -54.81 40.78 26.21
N THR A 595 -53.75 41.57 26.23
CA THR A 595 -53.81 43.02 26.50
C THR A 595 -52.52 43.66 26.00
N LEU A 596 -52.66 44.65 25.11
CA LEU A 596 -51.56 45.48 24.62
C LEU A 596 -50.85 46.18 25.78
N CYS A 597 -49.52 46.12 25.80
CA CYS A 597 -48.68 47.15 26.41
C CYS A 597 -47.56 47.54 25.42
N PRO A 598 -47.33 48.85 25.17
CA PRO A 598 -46.46 49.32 24.11
C PRO A 598 -45.07 49.66 24.67
N LEU A 599 -44.09 48.78 24.49
CA LEU A 599 -42.67 49.14 24.64
C LEU A 599 -41.87 48.46 23.54
N ALA A 600 -42.07 48.95 22.32
CA ALA A 600 -41.10 48.78 21.24
C ALA A 600 -40.48 50.15 20.97
N PRO A 601 -39.18 50.38 21.23
CA PRO A 601 -38.48 51.40 20.49
C PRO A 601 -38.24 50.82 19.09
N ARG A 602 -39.05 51.27 18.14
CA ARG A 602 -38.61 51.38 16.76
C ARG A 602 -37.42 52.36 16.78
N ASP A 603 -36.33 51.98 16.15
CA ASP A 603 -35.04 52.69 16.09
C ASP A 603 -34.14 52.50 17.33
N ALA A 604 -33.61 51.29 17.51
CA ALA A 604 -32.52 51.03 18.45
C ALA A 604 -31.18 51.07 17.69
N SER A 605 -30.34 52.03 18.04
CA SER A 605 -28.95 52.11 17.60
C SER A 605 -28.12 51.00 18.28
N SER A 606 -26.93 50.68 17.75
CA SER A 606 -25.97 49.74 18.37
C SER A 606 -25.72 50.02 19.88
N SER A 607 -25.87 51.29 20.29
CA SER A 607 -25.74 51.74 21.68
C SER A 607 -26.87 51.24 22.61
N ASP A 608 -28.07 51.01 22.09
CA ASP A 608 -29.25 50.63 22.87
C ASP A 608 -29.26 49.13 23.19
N MET A 609 -28.72 48.31 22.29
CA MET A 609 -28.45 46.89 22.58
C MET A 609 -27.36 46.73 23.65
N TRP A 610 -26.34 47.61 23.65
CA TRP A 610 -25.32 47.66 24.70
C TRP A 610 -25.89 48.07 26.05
N LEU A 611 -26.88 48.96 26.11
CA LEU A 611 -27.57 49.33 27.35
C LEU A 611 -28.47 48.20 27.88
N ILE A 612 -29.13 47.44 27.00
CA ILE A 612 -29.94 46.28 27.41
C ILE A 612 -29.02 45.15 27.89
N LEU A 613 -27.93 44.85 27.18
CA LEU A 613 -26.92 43.88 27.61
C LEU A 613 -26.18 44.35 28.87
N SER A 614 -25.87 45.64 29.01
CA SER A 614 -25.28 46.25 30.22
C SER A 614 -26.24 46.24 31.39
N SER A 615 -27.56 46.37 31.16
CA SER A 615 -28.56 46.24 32.21
C SER A 615 -28.71 44.78 32.64
N ILE A 616 -28.68 43.84 31.70
CA ILE A 616 -28.72 42.39 31.97
C ILE A 616 -27.45 41.95 32.70
N LEU A 617 -26.27 42.35 32.21
CA LEU A 617 -24.96 42.11 32.83
C LEU A 617 -24.77 42.88 34.14
N GLY A 618 -25.37 44.05 34.30
CA GLY A 618 -25.33 44.84 35.54
C GLY A 618 -26.18 44.25 36.66
N THR A 619 -27.24 43.50 36.33
CA THR A 619 -27.95 42.61 37.29
C THR A 619 -27.31 41.23 37.43
N PHE A 620 -26.34 40.89 36.57
CA PHE A 620 -25.54 39.66 36.59
C PHE A 620 -24.11 39.89 37.09
N LEU A 621 -23.76 41.06 37.61
CA LEU A 621 -22.46 41.37 38.25
C LEU A 621 -22.69 41.46 39.74
#